data_AF-C1PGY2-F1
#
_entry.id   AF-C1PGY2-F1
#
_cell.length_a   1.000
_cell.length_b   1.000
_cell.length_c   1.000
_cell.angle_alpha   90.00
_cell.angle_beta   90.00
_cell.angle_gamma   90.00
#
_symmetry.space_group_name_H-M   'P 1'
#
loop_
_entity.id
_entity.type
_entity.pdbx_description
1 polymer ?
#
loop_
_entity_poly.entity_id
_entity_poly.type
_entity_poly.pdbx_seq_one_letter_code
_entity_poly.pdbx_strand_id
1 'polypeptide(L)'
;MWPLLSPLAFVLVMSFGLNRLSLQGAQALFWAFCAAMGASMANIFVIYTDTSIVRVFLVTACMFAATSLWGYVTKANLLRFSSFLMMGLFGLLIAGLVNLFLKSPALYYVYSIVGVFIFTAFSAFDAQRIRVTYPQLAAYEGPEMTAKRSVYDALSLYLNFINLFQFLLQFMGVRNSND
;
A
#
# COMPACT_ATOMS: atom_id res chain seq x y z
N MET A 1 -3.61 -15.67 -5.91
CA MET A 1 -3.94 -14.33 -6.43
C MET A 1 -5.12 -13.74 -5.64
N TRP A 2 -4.90 -13.39 -4.37
CA TRP A 2 -5.94 -12.92 -3.43
C TRP A 2 -5.74 -11.57 -2.72
N PRO A 3 -4.76 -10.71 -3.07
CA PRO A 3 -4.61 -9.44 -2.36
C PRO A 3 -5.62 -8.36 -2.81
N LEU A 4 -6.62 -8.68 -3.64
CA LEU A 4 -7.64 -7.70 -4.05
C LEU A 4 -8.36 -7.03 -2.85
N LEU A 5 -8.38 -7.70 -1.70
CA LEU A 5 -8.97 -7.21 -0.45
C LEU A 5 -8.01 -6.36 0.40
N SER A 6 -6.70 -6.33 0.12
CA SER A 6 -5.68 -5.59 0.89
C SER A 6 -6.00 -4.09 1.01
N PRO A 7 -6.30 -3.36 -0.08
CA PRO A 7 -6.58 -1.93 0.00
C PRO A 7 -7.97 -1.64 0.59
N LEU A 8 -8.94 -2.52 0.33
CA LEU A 8 -10.35 -2.35 0.71
C LEU A 8 -10.59 -2.67 2.19
N ALA A 9 -9.98 -3.74 2.70
CA ALA A 9 -9.97 -4.07 4.13
C ALA A 9 -9.35 -2.92 4.93
N PHE A 10 -8.34 -2.25 4.39
CA PHE A 10 -7.66 -1.17 5.09
C PHE A 10 -8.44 0.15 5.14
N VAL A 11 -8.96 0.64 4.01
CA VAL A 11 -9.77 1.87 4.00
C VAL A 11 -11.00 1.70 4.89
N LEU A 12 -11.62 0.52 4.89
CA LEU A 12 -12.75 0.22 5.78
C LEU A 12 -12.32 0.10 7.25
N VAL A 13 -11.29 -0.67 7.58
CA VAL A 13 -10.81 -0.83 8.98
C VAL A 13 -10.35 0.50 9.58
N MET A 14 -9.71 1.36 8.79
CA MET A 14 -9.26 2.69 9.22
C MET A 14 -10.40 3.67 9.46
N SER A 15 -11.37 3.71 8.55
CA SER A 15 -12.51 4.63 8.66
C SER A 15 -13.39 4.31 9.88
N PHE A 16 -13.45 3.04 10.28
CA PHE A 16 -14.24 2.60 11.44
C PHE A 16 -13.46 2.50 12.78
N GLY A 17 -12.14 2.30 12.75
CA GLY A 17 -11.34 2.00 13.95
C GLY A 17 -10.68 3.20 14.65
N LEU A 18 -10.48 4.31 13.94
CA LEU A 18 -9.62 5.42 14.38
C LEU A 18 -10.08 6.09 15.69
N ASN A 19 -11.37 6.13 15.99
CA ASN A 19 -11.90 6.73 17.23
C ASN A 19 -12.22 5.72 18.33
N ARG A 20 -12.11 4.40 18.06
CA ARG A 20 -12.59 3.35 19.00
C ARG A 20 -11.49 2.54 19.68
N LEU A 21 -10.27 2.53 19.13
CA LEU A 21 -9.16 1.71 19.63
C LEU A 21 -8.25 2.47 20.60
N SER A 22 -7.70 1.81 21.63
CA SER A 22 -6.58 2.35 22.43
C SER A 22 -5.28 2.32 21.63
N LEU A 23 -4.23 3.02 22.09
CA LEU A 23 -2.90 2.99 21.46
C LEU A 23 -2.35 1.56 21.36
N GLN A 24 -2.37 0.80 22.46
CA GLN A 24 -1.92 -0.60 22.47
C GLN A 24 -2.77 -1.48 21.55
N GLY A 25 -4.09 -1.27 21.49
CA GLY A 25 -4.96 -1.97 20.56
C GLY A 25 -4.60 -1.69 19.10
N ALA A 26 -4.29 -0.44 18.75
CA ALA A 26 -3.85 -0.07 17.41
C ALA A 26 -2.50 -0.71 17.03
N GLN A 27 -1.54 -0.74 17.95
CA GLN A 27 -0.25 -1.40 17.74
C GLN A 27 -0.39 -2.92 17.58
N ALA A 28 -1.19 -3.56 18.42
CA ALA A 28 -1.44 -5.00 18.33
C ALA A 28 -2.09 -5.37 16.99
N LEU A 29 -3.07 -4.58 16.53
CA LEU A 29 -3.69 -4.76 15.22
C LEU A 29 -2.69 -4.54 14.08
N PHE A 30 -1.81 -3.53 14.17
CA PHE A 30 -0.76 -3.32 13.18
C PHE A 30 0.14 -4.56 13.02
N TRP A 31 0.64 -5.12 14.13
CA TRP A 31 1.49 -6.30 14.11
C TRP A 31 0.76 -7.55 13.64
N ALA A 32 -0.47 -7.77 14.11
CA ALA A 32 -1.32 -8.88 13.67
C ALA A 32 -1.59 -8.80 12.17
N PHE A 33 -1.83 -7.59 11.65
CA PHE A 33 -2.03 -7.35 10.23
C PHE A 33 -0.76 -7.62 9.43
N CYS A 34 0.41 -7.14 9.87
CA CYS A 34 1.68 -7.41 9.22
C CYS A 34 1.99 -8.92 9.16
N ALA A 35 1.71 -9.65 10.25
CA ALA A 35 1.88 -11.10 10.31
C ALA A 35 0.92 -11.83 9.35
N ALA A 36 -0.36 -11.47 9.35
CA ALA A 36 -1.37 -12.05 8.46
C ALA A 36 -1.04 -11.76 6.98
N MET A 37 -0.60 -10.54 6.65
CA MET A 37 -0.17 -10.18 5.31
C MET A 37 1.07 -10.95 4.89
N GLY A 38 2.10 -11.02 5.75
CA GLY A 38 3.30 -11.82 5.48
C GLY A 38 2.98 -13.29 5.21
N ALA A 39 2.11 -13.89 6.02
CA ALA A 39 1.64 -15.26 5.81
C ALA A 39 0.88 -15.41 4.47
N SER A 40 0.01 -14.46 4.13
CA SER A 40 -0.73 -14.48 2.84
C SER A 40 0.20 -14.38 1.63
N MET A 41 1.35 -13.72 1.78
CA MET A 41 2.36 -13.54 0.73
C MET A 41 3.27 -14.75 0.57
N ALA A 42 3.24 -15.74 1.47
CA ALA A 42 4.04 -16.96 1.33
C ALA A 42 3.77 -17.69 0.00
N ASN A 43 2.56 -17.56 -0.56
CA ASN A 43 2.19 -18.13 -1.86
C ASN A 43 3.04 -17.58 -3.03
N ILE A 44 3.66 -16.41 -2.86
CA ILE A 44 4.54 -15.80 -3.86
C ILE A 44 5.76 -16.68 -4.16
N PHE A 45 6.35 -17.30 -3.13
CA PHE A 45 7.52 -18.19 -3.27
C PHE A 45 7.22 -19.46 -4.07
N VAL A 46 5.94 -19.85 -4.16
CA VAL A 46 5.52 -20.98 -5.01
C VAL A 46 5.43 -20.54 -6.47
N ILE A 47 4.97 -19.32 -6.74
CA ILE A 47 4.66 -18.84 -8.09
C ILE A 47 5.88 -18.23 -8.78
N TYR A 48 6.77 -17.55 -8.05
CA TYR A 48 7.88 -16.78 -8.62
C TYR A 48 9.24 -17.31 -8.14
N THR A 49 10.27 -17.10 -8.95
CA THR A 49 11.65 -17.47 -8.59
C THR A 49 12.19 -16.59 -7.46
N ASP A 50 13.01 -17.16 -6.58
CA ASP A 50 13.62 -16.43 -5.45
C ASP A 50 14.40 -15.20 -5.94
N THR A 51 15.19 -15.36 -7.01
CA THR A 51 15.94 -14.26 -7.64
C THR A 51 15.02 -13.13 -8.10
N SER A 52 13.85 -13.47 -8.66
CA SER A 52 12.86 -12.48 -9.07
C SER A 52 12.23 -11.76 -7.88
N ILE A 53 11.90 -12.49 -6.82
CA ILE A 53 11.29 -11.93 -5.61
C ILE A 53 12.25 -10.90 -4.99
N VAL A 54 13.52 -11.28 -4.78
CA VAL A 54 14.55 -10.40 -4.21
C VAL A 54 14.78 -9.17 -5.09
N ARG A 55 14.91 -9.36 -6.41
CA ARG A 55 15.11 -8.26 -7.36
C ARG A 55 13.95 -7.26 -7.30
N VAL A 56 12.72 -7.74 -7.36
CA VAL A 56 11.53 -6.87 -7.33
C VAL A 56 11.39 -6.19 -5.97
N PHE A 57 11.71 -6.87 -4.88
CA PHE A 57 11.70 -6.28 -3.54
C PHE A 57 12.66 -5.11 -3.45
N LEU A 58 13.90 -5.26 -3.93
CA LEU A 58 14.88 -4.17 -3.95
C LEU A 58 14.44 -3.00 -4.84
N VAL A 59 13.90 -3.28 -6.03
CA VAL A 59 13.33 -2.24 -6.90
C VAL A 59 12.21 -1.49 -6.19
N THR A 60 11.31 -2.21 -5.52
CA THR A 60 10.21 -1.63 -4.75
C THR A 60 10.74 -0.77 -3.60
N ALA A 61 11.72 -1.25 -2.84
CA ALA A 61 12.34 -0.52 -1.74
C ALA A 61 12.97 0.79 -2.20
N CYS A 62 13.76 0.77 -3.27
CA CYS A 62 14.34 1.98 -3.85
C CYS A 62 13.26 2.93 -4.36
N MET A 63 12.25 2.44 -5.09
CA MET A 63 11.18 3.26 -5.65
C MET A 63 10.32 3.90 -4.54
N PHE A 64 9.96 3.12 -3.53
CA PHE A 64 9.19 3.58 -2.39
C PHE A 64 9.97 4.60 -1.56
N ALA A 65 11.26 4.35 -1.28
CA ALA A 65 12.11 5.28 -0.55
C ALA A 65 12.29 6.60 -1.31
N ALA A 66 12.62 6.54 -2.61
CA ALA A 66 12.79 7.73 -3.44
C ALA A 66 11.50 8.55 -3.52
N THR A 67 10.36 7.89 -3.74
CA THR A 67 9.06 8.54 -3.89
C THR A 67 8.56 9.11 -2.57
N SER A 68 8.75 8.40 -1.46
CA SER A 68 8.37 8.88 -0.12
C SER A 68 9.23 10.07 0.29
N LEU A 69 10.55 10.02 0.04
CA LEU A 69 11.42 11.16 0.29
C LEU A 69 11.02 12.37 -0.56
N TRP A 70 10.75 12.15 -1.85
CA TRP A 70 10.26 13.20 -2.74
C TRP A 70 8.93 13.80 -2.25
N GLY A 71 7.95 12.97 -1.89
CA GLY A 71 6.66 13.42 -1.34
C GLY A 71 6.83 14.20 -0.03
N TYR A 72 7.79 13.78 0.81
CA TYR A 72 8.12 14.49 2.04
C TYR A 72 8.70 15.88 1.75
N VAL A 73 9.67 16.01 0.85
CA VAL A 73 10.39 17.28 0.62
C VAL A 73 9.73 18.22 -0.39
N THR A 74 8.90 17.69 -1.29
CA THR A 74 8.31 18.47 -2.39
C THR A 74 7.44 19.63 -1.89
N LYS A 75 7.45 20.73 -2.64
CA LYS A 75 6.61 21.91 -2.40
C LYS A 75 5.29 21.86 -3.18
N ALA A 76 5.15 20.91 -4.11
CA ALA A 76 3.89 20.70 -4.81
C ALA A 76 2.80 20.25 -3.82
N ASN A 77 1.58 20.76 -3.96
CA ASN A 77 0.48 20.36 -3.06
C ASN A 77 -0.16 19.05 -3.56
N LEU A 78 0.38 17.91 -3.12
CA LEU A 78 -0.13 16.59 -3.43
C LEU A 78 -1.48 16.30 -2.76
N LEU A 79 -1.78 16.98 -1.64
CA LEU A 79 -3.04 16.78 -0.91
C LEU A 79 -4.29 17.08 -1.77
N ARG A 80 -4.16 17.96 -2.76
CA ARG A 80 -5.21 18.24 -3.76
C ARG A 80 -5.56 17.03 -4.63
N PHE A 81 -4.66 16.07 -4.77
CA PHE A 81 -4.88 14.86 -5.56
C PHE A 81 -5.58 13.74 -4.77
N SER A 82 -5.95 13.96 -3.50
CA SER A 82 -6.60 12.93 -2.67
C SER A 82 -7.82 12.31 -3.35
N SER A 83 -8.72 13.12 -3.91
CA SER A 83 -9.94 12.61 -4.56
C SER A 83 -9.63 11.84 -5.84
N PHE A 84 -8.62 12.27 -6.60
CA PHE A 84 -8.18 11.58 -7.81
C PHE A 84 -7.54 10.22 -7.49
N LEU A 85 -6.69 10.16 -6.46
CA LEU A 85 -6.07 8.93 -5.99
C LEU A 85 -7.13 7.94 -5.48
N MET A 86 -8.12 8.42 -4.73
CA MET A 86 -9.25 7.58 -4.30
C MET A 86 -10.07 7.06 -5.48
N MET A 87 -10.35 7.91 -6.49
CA MET A 87 -11.01 7.47 -7.72
C MET A 87 -10.19 6.39 -8.45
N GLY A 88 -8.87 6.57 -8.57
CA GLY A 88 -7.96 5.59 -9.15
C GLY A 88 -7.97 4.26 -8.39
N LEU A 89 -8.00 4.31 -7.06
CA LEU A 89 -8.12 3.12 -6.22
C LEU A 89 -9.43 2.36 -6.50
N PHE A 90 -10.57 3.06 -6.57
CA PHE A 90 -11.84 2.43 -6.96
C PHE A 90 -11.80 1.86 -8.37
N GLY A 91 -11.15 2.55 -9.31
CA GLY A 91 -10.93 2.05 -10.66
C GLY A 91 -10.14 0.74 -10.68
N LEU A 92 -9.05 0.65 -9.92
CA LEU A 92 -8.28 -0.59 -9.76
C LEU A 92 -9.13 -1.70 -9.15
N LEU A 93 -9.94 -1.41 -8.14
CA LEU A 93 -10.81 -2.40 -7.52
C LEU A 93 -11.81 -2.99 -8.52
N ILE A 94 -12.49 -2.13 -9.27
CA ILE A 94 -13.45 -2.56 -10.29
C ILE A 94 -12.73 -3.36 -11.39
N ALA A 95 -11.59 -2.88 -11.87
CA ALA A 95 -10.80 -3.59 -12.88
C ALA A 95 -10.34 -4.97 -12.39
N GLY A 96 -9.92 -5.07 -11.13
CA GLY A 96 -9.56 -6.33 -10.48
C GLY A 96 -10.73 -7.31 -10.40
N LEU A 97 -11.93 -6.82 -10.04
CA LEU A 97 -13.15 -7.63 -10.00
C LEU A 97 -13.55 -8.13 -11.39
N VAL A 98 -13.54 -7.25 -12.39
CA VAL A 98 -13.85 -7.60 -13.78
C VAL A 98 -12.86 -8.63 -14.32
N ASN A 99 -11.57 -8.45 -14.03
CA ASN A 99 -10.53 -9.36 -14.51
C ASN A 99 -10.61 -10.76 -13.87
N LEU A 100 -11.28 -10.91 -12.71
CA LEU A 100 -11.54 -12.22 -12.10
C LEU A 100 -12.40 -13.11 -13.02
N PHE A 101 -13.35 -12.50 -13.73
CA PHE A 101 -14.22 -13.20 -14.68
C PHE A 101 -13.58 -13.36 -16.05
N LEU A 102 -12.88 -12.34 -16.54
CA LEU A 102 -12.30 -12.35 -17.89
C LEU A 102 -11.01 -13.17 -18.00
N LYS A 103 -10.19 -13.21 -16.93
CA LYS A 103 -8.90 -13.93 -16.88
C LYS A 103 -7.96 -13.60 -18.06
N SER A 104 -8.01 -12.38 -18.61
CA SER A 104 -7.25 -12.01 -19.79
C SER A 104 -5.78 -11.67 -19.45
N PRO A 105 -4.78 -12.32 -20.07
CA PRO A 105 -3.36 -12.03 -19.86
C PRO A 105 -2.97 -10.56 -20.13
N ALA A 106 -3.56 -9.94 -21.14
CA ALA A 106 -3.31 -8.54 -21.48
C ALA A 106 -3.86 -7.59 -20.41
N LEU A 107 -5.05 -7.88 -19.87
CA LEU A 107 -5.61 -7.10 -18.78
C LEU A 107 -4.78 -7.21 -17.50
N TYR A 108 -4.18 -8.37 -17.21
CA TYR A 108 -3.26 -8.51 -16.08
C TYR A 108 -2.03 -7.61 -16.19
N TYR A 109 -1.47 -7.45 -17.38
CA TYR A 109 -0.32 -6.57 -17.62
C TYR A 109 -0.68 -5.08 -17.47
N VAL A 110 -1.79 -4.64 -18.07
CA VAL A 110 -2.23 -3.24 -17.94
C VAL A 110 -2.60 -2.92 -16.50
N TYR A 111 -3.31 -3.84 -15.83
CA TYR A 111 -3.70 -3.71 -14.43
C TYR A 111 -2.48 -3.53 -13.51
N SER A 112 -1.41 -4.30 -13.73
CA SER A 112 -0.20 -4.18 -12.90
C SER A 112 0.51 -2.86 -13.11
N ILE A 113 0.67 -2.40 -14.35
CA ILE A 113 1.29 -1.09 -14.65
C ILE A 113 0.51 0.05 -14.01
N VAL A 114 -0.82 0.08 -14.18
CA VAL A 114 -1.69 1.10 -13.57
C VAL A 114 -1.60 1.05 -12.04
N GLY A 115 -1.55 -0.15 -11.46
CA GLY A 115 -1.31 -0.37 -10.03
C GLY A 115 -0.02 0.27 -9.54
N VAL A 116 1.10 0.04 -10.25
CA VAL A 116 2.40 0.65 -9.91
C VAL A 116 2.31 2.18 -9.88
N PHE A 117 1.73 2.80 -10.90
CA PHE A 117 1.60 4.27 -10.94
C PHE A 117 0.74 4.83 -9.82
N ILE A 118 -0.41 4.21 -9.57
CA ILE A 118 -1.34 4.65 -8.51
C ILE A 118 -0.69 4.51 -7.14
N PHE A 119 -0.08 3.37 -6.83
CA PHE A 119 0.52 3.16 -5.51
C PHE A 119 1.80 3.97 -5.29
N THR A 120 2.56 4.24 -6.35
CA THR A 120 3.67 5.20 -6.30
C THR A 120 3.16 6.60 -5.94
N ALA A 121 2.07 7.04 -6.58
CA ALA A 121 1.46 8.34 -6.26
C ALA A 121 0.85 8.39 -4.85
N PHE A 122 0.22 7.30 -4.38
CA PHE A 122 -0.24 7.17 -2.99
C PHE A 122 0.92 7.23 -1.98
N SER A 123 2.07 6.61 -2.25
CA SER A 123 3.25 6.72 -1.39
C SER A 123 3.73 8.15 -1.23
N ALA A 124 3.82 8.91 -2.32
CA ALA A 124 4.21 10.33 -2.26
C ALA A 124 3.17 11.16 -1.48
N PHE A 125 1.89 10.92 -1.75
CA PHE A 125 0.78 11.60 -1.08
C PHE A 125 0.79 11.34 0.43
N ASP A 126 0.94 10.09 0.86
CA ASP A 126 0.95 9.71 2.27
C ASP A 126 2.16 10.32 2.99
N ALA A 127 3.34 10.27 2.38
CA ALA A 127 4.54 10.91 2.94
C ALA A 127 4.35 12.42 3.16
N GLN A 128 3.72 13.11 2.20
CA GLN A 128 3.40 14.52 2.36
C GLN A 128 2.31 14.76 3.41
N ARG A 129 1.24 13.95 3.42
CA ARG A 129 0.16 14.03 4.40
C ARG A 129 0.69 13.91 5.82
N ILE A 130 1.56 12.92 6.07
CA ILE A 130 2.18 12.69 7.37
C ILE A 130 2.99 13.93 7.79
N ARG A 131 3.83 14.46 6.90
CA ARG A 131 4.62 15.68 7.17
C ARG A 131 3.76 16.88 7.58
N VAL A 132 2.63 17.08 6.90
CA VAL A 132 1.75 18.23 7.13
C VAL A 132 0.90 18.06 8.40
N THR A 133 0.44 16.82 8.65
CA THR A 133 -0.55 16.52 9.70
C THR A 133 0.10 16.28 11.05
N TYR A 134 1.32 15.73 11.08
CA TYR A 134 2.03 15.40 12.32
C TYR A 134 2.26 16.60 13.25
N PRO A 135 2.73 17.78 12.78
CA PRO A 135 2.90 18.95 13.65
C PRO A 135 1.57 19.48 14.22
N GLN A 136 0.49 19.35 13.45
CA GLN A 136 -0.85 19.78 13.88
C GLN A 136 -1.36 18.89 15.01
N LEU A 137 -1.20 17.56 14.89
CA LEU A 137 -1.53 16.66 15.99
C LEU A 137 -0.66 16.93 17.22
N ALA A 138 0.65 17.06 17.05
CA ALA A 138 1.54 17.30 18.18
C ALA A 138 1.23 18.61 18.94
N ALA A 139 0.63 19.59 18.28
CA ALA A 139 0.27 20.88 18.87
C ALA A 139 -1.12 20.91 19.53
N TYR A 140 -2.11 20.21 18.95
CA TYR A 140 -3.51 20.30 19.38
C TYR A 140 -4.04 19.04 20.06
N GLU A 141 -3.41 17.89 19.83
CA GLU A 141 -3.80 16.59 20.38
C GLU A 141 -2.84 16.14 21.48
N GLY A 142 -3.34 15.36 22.43
CA GLY A 142 -2.50 14.77 23.47
C GLY A 142 -1.46 13.79 22.91
N PRO A 143 -0.39 13.47 23.68
CA PRO A 143 0.65 12.53 23.26
C PRO A 143 0.11 11.15 22.82
N GLU A 144 -0.94 10.68 23.49
CA GLU A 144 -1.56 9.38 23.18
C GLU A 144 -2.23 9.35 21.80
N MET A 145 -3.00 10.39 21.46
CA MET A 145 -3.69 10.48 20.16
C MET A 145 -2.69 10.66 19.02
N THR A 146 -1.62 11.44 19.25
CA THR A 146 -0.51 11.59 18.31
C THR A 146 0.20 10.26 18.03
N ALA A 147 0.49 9.48 19.08
CA ALA A 147 1.10 8.17 18.95
C ALA A 147 0.19 7.20 18.17
N LYS A 148 -1.11 7.20 18.48
CA LYS A 148 -2.09 6.35 17.81
C LYS A 148 -2.22 6.70 16.32
N ARG A 149 -2.23 7.98 15.96
CA ARG A 149 -2.22 8.43 14.56
C ARG A 149 -0.95 7.99 13.82
N SER A 150 0.19 8.00 14.51
CA SER A 150 1.46 7.55 13.93
C SER A 150 1.43 6.06 13.55
N VAL A 151 0.78 5.21 14.36
CA VAL A 151 0.57 3.79 14.02
C VAL A 151 -0.26 3.64 12.75
N TYR A 152 -1.29 4.47 12.61
CA TYR A 152 -2.14 4.48 11.43
C TYR A 152 -1.41 4.94 10.17
N ASP A 153 -0.61 5.99 10.29
CA ASP A 153 0.22 6.48 9.19
C ASP A 153 1.28 5.44 8.76
N ALA A 154 1.89 4.74 9.73
CA ALA A 154 2.80 3.63 9.45
C ALA A 154 2.12 2.47 8.71
N LEU A 155 0.90 2.11 9.11
CA LEU A 155 0.13 1.06 8.43
C LEU A 155 -0.22 1.44 6.99
N SER A 156 -0.53 2.72 6.73
CA SER A 156 -0.80 3.26 5.38
C SER A 156 0.42 3.11 4.48
N LEU A 157 1.59 3.52 4.97
CA LEU A 157 2.86 3.38 4.26
C LEU A 157 3.21 1.91 4.00
N TYR A 158 3.03 1.03 4.99
CA TYR A 158 3.23 -0.42 4.85
C TYR A 158 2.38 -0.99 3.71
N LEU A 159 1.11 -0.62 3.63
CA LEU A 159 0.22 -1.10 2.59
C LEU A 159 0.56 -0.56 1.21
N ASN A 160 0.93 0.70 1.10
CA ASN A 160 1.39 1.23 -0.18
C ASN A 160 2.63 0.49 -0.66
N PHE A 161 3.57 0.19 0.24
CA PHE A 161 4.75 -0.61 -0.07
C PHE A 161 4.39 -2.01 -0.55
N ILE A 162 3.54 -2.72 0.21
CA ILE A 162 3.16 -4.10 -0.11
C ILE A 162 2.38 -4.18 -1.43
N ASN A 163 1.44 -3.26 -1.66
CA ASN A 163 0.70 -3.22 -2.92
C ASN A 163 1.62 -2.89 -4.10
N LEU A 164 2.50 -1.89 -3.96
CA LEU A 164 3.50 -1.55 -4.98
C LEU A 164 4.39 -2.76 -5.31
N PHE A 165 4.88 -3.48 -4.28
CA PHE A 165 5.67 -4.69 -4.45
C PHE A 165 4.92 -5.75 -5.25
N GLN A 166 3.67 -6.03 -4.91
CA GLN A 166 2.87 -7.04 -5.59
C GLN A 166 2.59 -6.66 -7.05
N PHE A 167 2.29 -5.39 -7.33
CA PHE A 167 2.08 -4.92 -8.70
C PHE A 167 3.38 -4.99 -9.51
N LEU A 168 4.52 -4.59 -8.94
CA LEU A 168 5.81 -4.73 -9.60
C LEU A 168 6.17 -6.19 -9.83
N LEU A 169 5.85 -7.08 -8.89
CA LEU A 169 6.09 -8.51 -9.03
C LEU A 169 5.20 -9.13 -10.10
N GLN A 170 3.97 -8.67 -10.21
CA GLN A 170 3.08 -9.09 -11.29
C GLN A 170 3.54 -8.56 -12.65
N PHE A 171 4.12 -7.36 -12.70
CA PHE A 171 4.58 -6.73 -13.93
C PHE A 171 5.93 -7.27 -14.43
N MET A 172 6.89 -7.48 -13.52
CA MET A 172 8.29 -7.81 -13.85
C MET A 172 8.73 -9.19 -13.35
N GLY A 173 7.87 -9.89 -12.61
CA GLY A 173 8.24 -11.12 -11.94
C GLY A 173 8.41 -12.28 -12.91
N VAL A 174 9.48 -13.04 -12.71
CA VAL A 174 9.73 -14.29 -13.44
C VAL A 174 9.09 -15.42 -12.65
N ARG A 175 8.11 -16.08 -13.27
CA ARG A 175 7.39 -17.21 -12.69
C ARG A 175 8.26 -18.46 -12.66
N ASN A 176 8.08 -19.31 -11.65
CA ASN A 176 8.64 -20.65 -11.65
C ASN A 176 7.95 -21.45 -12.75
N SER A 177 8.65 -21.65 -13.85
CA SER A 177 8.28 -22.63 -14.88
C SER A 177 8.68 -24.01 -14.36
N ASN A 178 7.90 -24.56 -13.44
CA ASN A 178 7.97 -25.99 -13.18
C ASN A 178 7.16 -26.66 -14.29
N ASP A 179 7.86 -27.07 -15.36
CA ASP A 179 7.46 -28.27 -16.10
C ASP A 179 7.59 -29.50 -15.18
#